data_AF-A0A8B9HS90-F1
#
_entry.id   AF-A0A8B9HS90-F1
#
_cell.length_a   1.000
_cell.length_b   1.000
_cell.length_c   1.000
_cell.angle_alpha   90.00
_cell.angle_beta   90.00
_cell.angle_gamma   90.00
#
_symmetry.space_group_name_H-M   'P 1'
#
loop_
_entity.id
_entity.type
_entity.pdbx_description
1 polymer ?
#
loop_
_entity_poly.entity_id
_entity_poly.type
_entity_poly.pdbx_seq_one_letter_code
_entity_poly.pdbx_strand_id
1 'polypeptide(L)'
;MKLLSSEELREVEKTLRGYLPKSQQVYGFVFLINRVEADRIDVFVDRWPEFRVLLVRPVKQEENDFYKGISIFTTDEASLKNKLLQTDILDWTQYNCLSFDIGHAETVKAVAAQKGVPETQLSMCHMMILQNPSKLQTNRPTRFSRLKVAPRLIGRIWTAPYHPSILKHVWTNGIK
;
A
#
# COMPACT_ATOMS: atom_id res chain seq x y z
N MET A 1 -15.58 -9.43 1.79
CA MET A 1 -14.26 -10.11 1.66
C MET A 1 -13.87 -10.68 3.01
N LYS A 2 -12.94 -11.65 3.13
CA LYS A 2 -12.54 -12.21 4.43
C LYS A 2 -11.48 -11.32 5.09
N LEU A 3 -11.68 -10.90 6.35
CA LEU A 3 -10.66 -10.28 7.19
C LEU A 3 -9.69 -11.34 7.73
N LEU A 4 -8.39 -11.05 7.70
CA LEU A 4 -7.35 -12.01 8.10
C LEU A 4 -6.96 -11.93 9.57
N SER A 5 -6.65 -13.08 10.17
CA SER A 5 -6.03 -13.18 11.50
C SER A 5 -4.51 -12.95 11.46
N SER A 6 -3.90 -12.76 12.63
CA SER A 6 -2.44 -12.66 12.79
C SER A 6 -1.68 -13.87 12.24
N GLU A 7 -2.23 -15.08 12.39
CA GLU A 7 -1.65 -16.31 11.85
C GLU A 7 -1.73 -16.32 10.31
N GLU A 8 -2.86 -15.92 9.75
CA GLU A 8 -3.08 -15.86 8.31
C GLU A 8 -2.18 -14.80 7.65
N LEU A 9 -1.94 -13.67 8.31
CA LEU A 9 -1.01 -12.63 7.86
C LEU A 9 0.42 -13.13 7.68
N ARG A 10 0.86 -14.13 8.45
CA ARG A 10 2.19 -14.74 8.28
C ARG A 10 2.28 -15.55 6.99
N GLU A 11 1.21 -16.25 6.61
CA GLU A 11 1.16 -17.00 5.35
C GLU A 11 0.99 -16.09 4.13
N VAL A 12 0.23 -15.00 4.29
CA VAL A 12 0.15 -13.94 3.27
C VAL A 12 1.52 -13.30 3.01
N GLU A 13 2.32 -13.00 4.04
CA GLU A 13 3.67 -12.44 3.85
C GLU A 13 4.53 -13.35 2.95
N LYS A 14 4.48 -14.65 3.18
CA LYS A 14 5.23 -15.64 2.37
C LYS A 14 4.74 -15.65 0.93
N THR A 15 3.42 -15.66 0.73
CA THR A 15 2.79 -15.66 -0.59
C THR A 15 3.16 -14.41 -1.37
N LEU A 16 2.97 -13.22 -0.77
CA LEU A 16 3.28 -11.94 -1.39
C LEU A 16 4.76 -11.82 -1.76
N ARG A 17 5.68 -12.39 -0.97
CA ARG A 17 7.12 -12.39 -1.30
C ARG A 17 7.41 -13.01 -2.68
N GLY A 18 6.64 -14.01 -3.10
CA GLY A 18 6.77 -14.65 -4.41
C GLY A 18 6.36 -13.76 -5.59
N TYR A 19 5.60 -12.69 -5.32
CA TYR A 19 5.11 -11.75 -6.34
C TYR A 19 5.90 -10.43 -6.39
N LEU A 20 7.03 -10.34 -5.68
CA LEU A 20 7.90 -9.16 -5.78
C LEU A 20 8.48 -9.02 -7.20
N PRO A 21 8.58 -7.79 -7.74
CA PRO A 21 8.32 -6.51 -7.08
C PRO A 21 6.85 -6.04 -7.12
N LYS A 22 5.96 -6.71 -7.86
CA LYS A 22 4.55 -6.27 -8.04
C LYS A 22 3.77 -6.17 -6.73
N SER A 23 4.04 -7.07 -5.79
CA SER A 23 3.40 -7.07 -4.46
C SER A 23 4.04 -6.11 -3.45
N GLN A 24 5.12 -5.40 -3.80
CA GLN A 24 6.00 -4.73 -2.82
C GLN A 24 5.24 -3.77 -1.89
N GLN A 25 4.26 -3.03 -2.40
CA GLN A 25 3.48 -2.09 -1.60
C GLN A 25 2.69 -2.81 -0.49
N VAL A 26 1.85 -3.78 -0.86
CA VAL A 26 1.04 -4.57 0.08
C VAL A 26 1.93 -5.44 0.97
N TYR A 27 2.99 -6.03 0.41
CA TYR A 27 4.00 -6.78 1.17
C TYR A 27 4.62 -5.93 2.29
N GLY A 28 4.91 -4.66 2.02
CA GLY A 28 5.45 -3.73 3.02
C GLY A 28 4.53 -3.57 4.23
N PHE A 29 3.22 -3.41 4.02
CA PHE A 29 2.24 -3.32 5.11
C PHE A 29 2.20 -4.61 5.93
N VAL A 30 2.04 -5.76 5.28
CA VAL A 30 1.96 -7.06 5.97
C VAL A 30 3.26 -7.37 6.71
N PHE A 31 4.41 -7.08 6.10
CA PHE A 31 5.73 -7.23 6.71
C PHE A 31 5.87 -6.43 8.00
N LEU A 32 5.33 -5.21 8.04
CA LEU A 32 5.36 -4.36 9.22
C LEU A 32 4.41 -4.90 10.30
N ILE A 33 3.15 -5.19 9.97
CA ILE A 33 2.14 -5.72 10.92
C ILE A 33 2.63 -7.01 11.60
N ASN A 34 3.35 -7.87 10.89
CA ASN A 34 3.88 -9.11 11.45
C ASN A 34 5.07 -8.92 12.43
N ARG A 35 5.65 -7.71 12.53
CA ARG A 35 6.89 -7.45 13.28
C ARG A 35 6.77 -6.38 14.35
N VAL A 36 5.93 -5.39 14.15
CA VAL A 36 5.69 -4.31 15.10
C VAL A 36 4.22 -4.29 15.48
N GLU A 37 3.92 -3.84 16.69
CA GLU A 37 2.56 -3.40 17.02
C GLU A 37 2.29 -2.15 16.18
N ALA A 38 1.73 -2.37 14.99
CA ALA A 38 1.40 -1.32 14.05
C ALA A 38 0.08 -0.66 14.42
N ASP A 39 -0.16 0.53 13.86
CA ASP A 39 -1.50 1.09 13.74
C ASP A 39 -2.51 0.02 13.31
N ARG A 40 -3.77 0.13 13.75
CA ARG A 40 -4.84 -0.78 13.32
C ARG A 40 -4.93 -0.75 11.79
N ILE A 41 -4.55 -1.84 11.15
CA ILE A 41 -4.63 -2.05 9.70
C ILE A 41 -5.37 -3.35 9.47
N ASP A 42 -6.46 -3.29 8.70
CA ASP A 42 -7.22 -4.46 8.30
C ASP A 42 -6.69 -4.97 6.96
N VAL A 43 -6.54 -6.30 6.84
CA VAL A 43 -6.17 -6.95 5.59
C VAL A 43 -7.27 -7.91 5.18
N PHE A 44 -7.80 -7.72 3.99
CA PHE A 44 -8.90 -8.50 3.44
C PHE A 44 -8.49 -9.27 2.20
N VAL A 45 -9.04 -10.47 2.02
CA VAL A 45 -8.85 -11.29 0.82
C VAL A 45 -10.18 -11.73 0.20
N ASP A 46 -10.19 -11.95 -1.11
CA ASP A 46 -11.38 -12.42 -1.83
C ASP A 46 -11.76 -13.86 -1.49
N ARG A 47 -10.75 -14.70 -1.23
CA ARG A 47 -10.85 -16.09 -0.81
C ARG A 47 -9.62 -16.48 -0.01
N TRP A 48 -9.67 -17.64 0.66
CA TRP A 48 -8.58 -18.16 1.47
C TRP A 48 -8.51 -19.69 1.32
N PRO A 49 -7.31 -20.29 1.26
CA PRO A 49 -5.98 -19.66 1.35
C PRO A 49 -5.43 -19.07 0.04
N GLU A 50 -5.87 -19.55 -1.13
CA GLU A 50 -5.37 -19.07 -2.43
C GLU A 50 -6.07 -17.79 -2.90
N PHE A 51 -5.80 -16.67 -2.22
CA PHE A 51 -6.35 -15.37 -2.59
C PHE A 51 -5.87 -14.90 -3.97
N ARG A 52 -6.75 -14.17 -4.66
CA ARG A 52 -6.42 -13.47 -5.92
C ARG A 52 -6.47 -11.97 -5.78
N VAL A 53 -7.26 -11.46 -4.82
CA VAL A 53 -7.36 -10.03 -4.52
C VAL A 53 -7.13 -9.84 -3.03
N LEU A 54 -6.26 -8.90 -2.69
CA LEU A 54 -5.97 -8.49 -1.32
C LEU A 54 -6.12 -6.97 -1.20
N LEU A 55 -6.88 -6.53 -0.19
CA LEU A 55 -7.04 -5.13 0.18
C LEU A 55 -6.42 -4.89 1.54
N VAL A 56 -5.56 -3.87 1.64
CA VAL A 56 -5.06 -3.33 2.90
C VAL A 56 -5.80 -2.03 3.17
N ARG A 57 -6.55 -1.99 4.26
CA ARG A 57 -7.28 -0.81 4.72
C ARG A 57 -6.68 -0.35 6.05
N PRO A 58 -5.96 0.77 6.07
CA PRO A 58 -5.60 1.39 7.33
C PRO A 58 -6.89 1.84 8.06
N VAL A 59 -7.02 1.55 9.35
CA VAL A 59 -8.17 2.00 10.14
C VAL A 59 -7.94 3.46 10.53
N LYS A 60 -8.92 4.32 10.23
CA LYS A 60 -8.91 5.73 10.62
C LYS A 60 -8.86 5.81 12.15
N GLN A 61 -7.82 6.44 12.70
CA GLN A 61 -7.72 6.68 14.14
C GLN A 61 -8.37 8.00 14.53
N GLU A 62 -8.36 8.99 13.63
CA GLU A 62 -8.99 10.30 13.81
C GLU A 62 -9.75 10.74 12.54
N GLU A 63 -10.70 11.66 12.71
CA GLU A 63 -11.61 12.13 11.65
C GLU A 63 -10.88 12.83 10.49
N ASN A 64 -9.68 13.37 10.75
CA ASN A 64 -8.83 14.06 9.77
C ASN A 64 -7.73 13.20 9.12
N ASP A 65 -7.77 11.88 9.31
CA ASP A 65 -6.78 10.95 8.75
C ASP A 65 -7.10 10.60 7.27
N PHE A 66 -7.20 11.64 6.43
CA PHE A 66 -7.57 11.55 5.02
C PHE A 66 -6.49 10.94 4.12
N TYR A 67 -5.28 10.71 4.65
CA TYR A 67 -4.12 10.26 3.88
C TYR A 67 -3.94 8.73 3.86
N LYS A 68 -4.81 7.99 4.55
CA LYS A 68 -4.78 6.53 4.61
C LYS A 68 -5.58 5.92 3.45
N GLY A 69 -4.93 5.77 2.29
CA GLY A 69 -5.50 5.10 1.13
C GLY A 69 -5.54 3.57 1.26
N ILE A 70 -6.48 2.93 0.56
CA ILE A 70 -6.58 1.47 0.46
C ILE A 70 -5.58 0.98 -0.59
N SER A 71 -4.72 0.05 -0.19
CA SER A 71 -3.75 -0.57 -1.10
C SER A 71 -4.29 -1.91 -1.62
N ILE A 72 -4.15 -2.15 -2.91
CA ILE A 72 -4.72 -3.31 -3.61
C ILE A 72 -3.57 -4.13 -4.22
N PHE A 73 -3.63 -5.44 -4.01
CA PHE A 73 -2.86 -6.41 -4.78
C PHE A 73 -3.84 -7.35 -5.48
N THR A 74 -3.60 -7.62 -6.77
CA THR A 74 -4.36 -8.64 -7.49
C THR A 74 -3.50 -9.44 -8.45
N THR A 75 -3.91 -10.67 -8.72
CA THR A 75 -3.41 -11.52 -9.80
C THR A 75 -4.46 -11.83 -10.87
N ASP A 76 -5.69 -11.35 -10.69
CA ASP A 76 -6.84 -11.66 -11.55
C ASP A 76 -7.78 -10.45 -11.69
N GLU A 77 -7.85 -9.89 -12.91
CA GLU A 77 -8.66 -8.71 -13.23
C GLU A 77 -10.16 -8.95 -13.03
N ALA A 78 -10.63 -10.15 -13.38
CA ALA A 78 -12.05 -10.49 -13.23
C ALA A 78 -12.45 -10.53 -11.75
N SER A 79 -11.60 -11.13 -10.90
CA SER A 79 -11.82 -11.11 -9.46
C SER A 79 -11.70 -9.71 -8.87
N LEU A 80 -10.74 -8.88 -9.33
CA LEU A 80 -10.62 -7.49 -8.90
C LEU A 80 -11.90 -6.72 -9.20
N LYS A 81 -12.36 -6.73 -10.46
CA LYS A 81 -13.58 -6.04 -10.90
C LYS A 81 -14.78 -6.47 -10.05
N ASN A 82 -14.97 -7.78 -9.91
CA ASN A 82 -16.08 -8.34 -9.15
C ASN A 82 -16.04 -7.86 -7.69
N LYS A 83 -14.88 -7.94 -7.03
CA LYS A 83 -14.76 -7.51 -5.63
C LYS A 83 -14.93 -6.01 -5.45
N LEU A 84 -14.39 -5.16 -6.33
CA LEU A 84 -14.61 -3.71 -6.22
C LEU A 84 -16.08 -3.32 -6.41
N LEU A 85 -16.83 -4.05 -7.23
CA LEU A 85 -18.27 -3.80 -7.41
C LEU A 85 -19.12 -4.23 -6.21
N GLN A 86 -18.72 -5.29 -5.50
CA GLN A 86 -19.52 -5.93 -4.44
C GLN A 86 -19.06 -5.63 -3.01
N THR A 87 -17.83 -5.15 -2.83
CA THR A 87 -17.25 -4.97 -1.50
C THR A 87 -17.91 -3.82 -0.75
N ASP A 88 -18.10 -4.03 0.55
CA ASP A 88 -18.51 -3.04 1.55
C ASP A 88 -17.32 -2.33 2.20
N ILE A 89 -16.09 -2.72 1.85
CA ILE A 89 -14.85 -2.11 2.36
C ILE A 89 -14.65 -0.70 1.80
N LEU A 90 -15.14 -0.45 0.58
CA LEU A 90 -15.05 0.82 -0.13
C LEU A 90 -16.41 1.51 -0.13
N ASP A 91 -16.48 2.68 0.49
CA ASP A 91 -17.65 3.53 0.40
C ASP A 91 -17.50 4.46 -0.81
N TRP A 92 -18.09 4.06 -1.94
CA TRP A 92 -18.07 4.84 -3.19
C TRP A 92 -18.76 6.21 -3.09
N THR A 93 -19.48 6.52 -2.00
CA THR A 93 -20.06 7.85 -1.77
C THR A 93 -19.05 8.83 -1.17
N GLN A 94 -17.90 8.34 -0.69
CA GLN A 94 -16.82 9.13 -0.09
C GLN A 94 -15.60 9.21 -1.02
N TYR A 95 -14.69 10.12 -0.69
CA TYR A 95 -13.38 10.16 -1.32
C TYR A 95 -12.59 8.88 -0.98
N ASN A 96 -12.28 8.09 -2.01
CA ASN A 96 -11.45 6.89 -1.88
C ASN A 96 -10.07 7.14 -2.52
N CYS A 97 -9.02 7.11 -1.71
CA CYS A 97 -7.65 7.06 -2.20
C CYS A 97 -7.25 5.60 -2.39
N LEU A 98 -7.06 5.16 -3.64
CA LEU A 98 -6.67 3.79 -3.98
C LEU A 98 -5.24 3.75 -4.49
N SER A 99 -4.49 2.72 -4.09
CA SER A 99 -3.14 2.50 -4.59
C SER A 99 -2.96 1.05 -5.05
N PHE A 100 -2.43 0.89 -6.26
CA PHE A 100 -2.35 -0.39 -6.98
C PHE A 100 -1.29 -0.33 -8.08
N ASP A 101 -0.89 -1.49 -8.60
CA ASP A 101 -0.04 -1.59 -9.78
C ASP A 101 -0.75 -1.00 -11.01
N ILE A 102 -0.06 -0.17 -11.78
CA ILE A 102 -0.65 0.57 -12.92
C ILE A 102 -1.26 -0.35 -13.98
N GLY A 103 -0.84 -1.61 -14.06
CA GLY A 103 -1.46 -2.61 -14.94
C GLY A 103 -2.96 -2.83 -14.65
N HIS A 104 -3.42 -2.53 -13.44
CA HIS A 104 -4.82 -2.68 -13.03
C HIS A 104 -5.65 -1.40 -13.20
N ALA A 105 -5.06 -0.32 -13.72
CA ALA A 105 -5.71 1.00 -13.78
C ALA A 105 -7.03 0.97 -14.57
N GLU A 106 -7.06 0.30 -15.72
CA GLU A 106 -8.26 0.25 -16.56
C GLU A 106 -9.42 -0.48 -15.90
N THR A 107 -9.15 -1.56 -15.14
CA THR A 107 -10.17 -2.27 -14.37
C THR A 107 -10.73 -1.38 -13.26
N VAL A 108 -9.88 -0.66 -12.53
CA VAL A 108 -10.31 0.24 -11.45
C VAL A 108 -11.13 1.40 -12.01
N LYS A 109 -10.68 2.02 -13.12
CA LYS A 109 -11.42 3.08 -13.82
C LYS A 109 -12.78 2.62 -14.30
N ALA A 110 -12.86 1.42 -14.89
CA ALA A 110 -14.13 0.86 -15.35
C ALA A 110 -15.12 0.65 -14.20
N VAL A 111 -14.63 0.22 -13.02
CA VAL A 111 -15.47 0.09 -11.82
C VAL A 111 -15.91 1.45 -11.30
N ALA A 112 -15.01 2.44 -11.24
CA ALA A 112 -15.33 3.80 -10.83
C ALA A 112 -16.43 4.42 -11.74
N ALA A 113 -16.27 4.30 -13.06
CA ALA A 113 -17.28 4.74 -14.03
C ALA A 113 -18.63 4.03 -13.83
N GLN A 114 -18.62 2.71 -13.60
CA GLN A 114 -19.83 1.94 -13.33
C GLN A 114 -20.51 2.35 -12.00
N LYS A 115 -19.74 2.81 -11.02
CA LYS A 115 -20.25 3.35 -9.75
C LYS A 115 -20.67 4.82 -9.83
N GLY A 116 -20.49 5.47 -10.98
CA GLY A 116 -20.88 6.86 -11.21
C GLY A 116 -20.00 7.88 -10.48
N VAL A 117 -18.78 7.50 -10.08
CA VAL A 117 -17.86 8.40 -9.36
C VAL A 117 -16.88 9.07 -10.34
N PRO A 118 -16.69 10.40 -10.26
CA PRO A 118 -15.72 11.10 -11.10
C PRO A 118 -14.29 10.75 -10.66
N GLU A 119 -13.45 10.37 -11.61
CA GLU A 119 -12.02 10.19 -11.38
C GLU A 119 -11.35 11.56 -11.27
N THR A 120 -10.63 11.83 -10.18
CA THR A 120 -10.02 13.17 -9.99
C THR A 120 -8.51 13.18 -10.19
N GLN A 121 -7.77 12.08 -10.01
CA GLN A 121 -6.33 12.08 -10.28
C GLN A 121 -5.68 10.69 -10.14
N LEU A 122 -4.89 10.27 -11.14
CA LEU A 122 -3.88 9.23 -10.97
C LEU A 122 -2.53 9.90 -10.71
N SER A 123 -1.97 9.69 -9.52
CA SER A 123 -0.56 9.97 -9.27
C SER A 123 0.24 8.70 -9.54
N MET A 124 1.23 8.78 -10.43
CA MET A 124 2.08 7.64 -10.78
C MET A 124 3.39 7.70 -9.99
N CYS A 125 3.58 6.72 -9.11
CA CYS A 125 4.83 6.56 -8.36
C CYS A 125 5.71 5.51 -9.04
N HIS A 126 6.99 5.82 -9.25
CA HIS A 126 7.96 4.85 -9.76
C HIS A 126 8.73 4.22 -8.60
N MET A 127 8.74 2.90 -8.54
CA MET A 127 9.52 2.16 -7.56
C MET A 127 10.94 1.96 -8.07
N MET A 128 11.92 2.46 -7.31
CA MET A 128 13.34 2.27 -7.62
C MET A 128 13.95 1.23 -6.68
N ILE A 129 14.66 0.25 -7.24
CA ILE A 129 15.39 -0.76 -6.49
C ILE A 129 16.88 -0.47 -6.56
N LEU A 130 17.49 -0.21 -5.40
CA LEU A 130 18.94 -0.10 -5.32
C LEU A 130 19.57 -1.49 -5.24
N GLN A 131 20.20 -1.90 -6.34
CA GLN A 131 20.81 -3.24 -6.49
C GLN A 131 21.96 -3.50 -5.50
N ASN A 132 22.73 -2.46 -5.16
CA ASN A 132 23.85 -2.56 -4.23
C ASN A 132 23.66 -1.57 -3.07
N PRO A 133 23.16 -2.02 -1.91
CA PRO A 133 22.97 -1.17 -0.73
C PRO A 133 24.24 -0.49 -0.24
N SER A 134 25.42 -1.06 -0.50
CA SER A 134 26.72 -0.47 -0.11
C SER A 134 27.03 0.83 -0.84
N LYS A 135 26.33 1.14 -1.94
CA LYS A 135 26.43 2.42 -2.64
C LYS A 135 25.59 3.54 -2.00
N LEU A 136 24.83 3.25 -0.93
CA LEU A 136 24.19 4.28 -0.13
C LEU A 136 25.26 5.05 0.64
N GLN A 137 25.46 6.32 0.29
CA GLN A 137 26.30 7.21 1.06
C GLN A 137 25.69 7.37 2.47
N THR A 138 26.35 6.81 3.48
CA THR A 138 25.91 6.92 4.88
C THR A 138 26.47 8.19 5.51
N ASN A 139 25.86 9.34 5.24
CA ASN A 139 26.05 10.48 6.11
C ASN A 139 25.24 10.23 7.40
N ARG A 140 25.89 9.66 8.43
CA ARG A 140 25.36 9.59 9.82
C ARG A 140 25.50 10.97 10.47
N PRO A 141 24.55 11.42 11.32
CA PRO A 141 24.19 10.78 12.61
C PRO A 141 22.66 10.55 12.69
N THR A 142 22.10 9.60 13.43
CA THR A 142 22.07 9.49 14.89
C THR A 142 21.59 8.07 15.27
N ARG A 143 21.95 7.67 16.49
CA ARG A 143 21.71 6.38 17.16
C ARG A 143 20.24 5.91 17.11
N PHE A 144 19.87 5.07 16.15
CA PHE A 144 18.72 4.17 16.28
C PHE A 144 19.23 2.77 16.64
N SER A 145 18.75 2.25 17.75
CA SER A 145 19.04 0.92 18.28
C SER A 145 18.85 -0.16 17.21
N ARG A 146 19.81 -1.09 17.15
CA ARG A 146 19.88 -2.19 16.19
C ARG A 146 18.59 -3.01 16.14
N LEU A 147 17.82 -2.88 15.07
CA LEU A 147 17.07 -4.01 14.53
C LEU A 147 18.04 -4.81 13.65
N LYS A 148 18.46 -5.99 14.14
CA LYS A 148 19.21 -6.96 13.30
C LYS A 148 18.23 -7.57 12.30
N VAL A 149 18.02 -6.91 11.17
CA VAL A 149 17.30 -7.48 10.02
C VAL A 149 18.33 -7.87 8.96
N ALA A 150 18.17 -9.06 8.40
CA ALA A 150 19.10 -9.64 7.44
C ALA A 150 19.40 -8.69 6.24
N PRO A 151 20.65 -8.63 5.73
CA PRO A 151 21.09 -7.61 4.76
C PRO A 151 20.36 -7.60 3.40
N ARG A 152 19.51 -8.60 3.12
CA ARG A 152 18.84 -8.78 1.81
C ARG A 152 17.55 -7.95 1.65
N LEU A 153 17.16 -7.17 2.66
CA LEU A 153 15.95 -6.33 2.66
C LEU A 153 16.26 -4.87 3.01
N ILE A 154 17.47 -4.39 2.70
CA ILE A 154 17.81 -2.96 2.84
C ILE A 154 17.49 -2.23 1.53
N GLY A 155 16.21 -2.26 1.16
CA GLY A 155 15.56 -1.17 0.45
C GLY A 155 14.79 -0.43 1.53
N ARG A 156 15.25 0.78 1.85
CA ARG A 156 14.76 1.60 2.97
C ARG A 156 13.24 1.47 3.13
N ILE A 157 12.85 1.17 4.37
CA ILE A 157 11.52 1.45 4.94
C ILE A 157 10.97 2.65 4.20
N TRP A 158 9.86 2.45 3.49
CA TRP A 158 9.12 3.56 2.90
C TRP A 158 8.95 4.57 4.02
N THR A 159 9.61 5.72 3.89
CA THR A 159 9.25 6.88 4.66
C THR A 159 7.77 7.04 4.36
N ALA A 160 6.95 6.70 5.36
CA ALA A 160 5.57 7.10 5.41
C ALA A 160 5.54 8.55 4.94
N PRO A 161 4.73 8.88 3.93
CA PRO A 161 4.53 10.27 3.72
C PRO A 161 3.65 10.72 4.90
N TYR A 162 4.02 11.87 5.47
CA TYR A 162 3.14 12.75 6.24
C TYR A 162 3.13 12.60 7.77
N HIS A 163 4.21 13.10 8.38
CA HIS A 163 4.03 14.13 9.41
C HIS A 163 3.87 15.50 8.67
N PRO A 164 2.90 16.37 9.04
CA PRO A 164 2.59 17.60 8.29
C PRO A 164 3.72 18.65 8.20
N SER A 165 4.85 18.45 8.87
CA SER A 165 5.91 19.47 8.96
C SER A 165 7.03 19.35 7.91
N ILE A 166 7.04 18.36 7.02
CA ILE A 166 8.14 18.16 6.04
C ILE A 166 7.75 18.53 4.59
N LEU A 167 6.49 18.89 4.31
CA LEU A 167 6.03 19.29 2.97
C LEU A 167 6.23 20.78 2.61
N LYS A 168 7.02 21.55 3.37
CA LYS A 168 7.16 22.99 3.10
C LYS A 168 8.09 23.37 1.94
N HIS A 169 8.73 22.45 1.23
CA HIS A 169 9.79 22.80 0.27
C HIS A 169 9.69 22.14 -1.10
N VAL A 170 8.49 22.04 -1.68
CA VAL A 170 8.33 21.95 -3.14
C VAL A 170 7.02 22.64 -3.54
N TRP A 171 7.07 23.96 -3.71
CA TRP A 171 6.27 24.80 -4.65
C TRP A 171 6.26 26.26 -4.16
N THR A 172 7.21 27.06 -4.66
CA THR A 172 6.98 28.46 -5.05
C THR A 172 8.14 28.88 -5.97
N ASN A 173 7.87 28.98 -7.28
CA ASN A 173 8.07 30.22 -8.06
C ASN A 173 8.08 29.97 -9.58
N GLY A 174 7.38 30.87 -10.27
CA GLY A 174 7.14 30.93 -11.72
C GLY A 174 5.67 30.58 -11.99
N ILE A 175 4.73 31.53 -12.09
CA ILE A 175 4.64 32.70 -12.99
C ILE A 175 3.72 33.72 -12.27
N LYS A 176 3.97 35.02 -12.17
CA LYS A 176 4.49 36.02 -13.11
C LYS A 176 5.70 36.77 -12.58
#